data_AF-A0A5C5GFE0-F1
#
_entry.id   AF-A0A5C5GFE0-F1
#
_cell.length_a   1.000
_cell.length_b   1.000
_cell.length_c   1.000
_cell.angle_alpha   90.00
_cell.angle_beta   90.00
_cell.angle_gamma   90.00
#
_symmetry.space_group_name_H-M   'P 1'
#
loop_
_entity.id
_entity.type
_entity.pdbx_description
1 polymer ?
#
loop_
_entity_poly.entity_id
_entity_poly.type
_entity_poly.pdbx_seq_one_letter_code
_entity_poly.pdbx_strand_id
1 'polypeptide(L)' 'MLDPLFHDAATHLEITCSSCRHTVTIWRKDADAQLVLLSRHEFERRVVCSRCGTKRPWVKALPPERRGPNRFG' A
#
# COMPACT_ATOMS: atom_id res chain seq x y z
N MET A 1 -13.02 -10.37 -12.25
CA MET A 1 -13.23 -9.70 -10.95
C MET A 1 -12.06 -8.76 -10.76
N LEU A 2 -12.31 -7.45 -10.67
CA LEU A 2 -11.26 -6.48 -10.37
C LEU A 2 -10.99 -6.55 -8.87
N ASP A 3 -9.76 -6.85 -8.46
CA ASP A 3 -9.30 -6.71 -7.08
C ASP A 3 -8.79 -5.28 -6.89
N PRO A 4 -9.64 -4.34 -6.44
CA PRO A 4 -9.25 -2.95 -6.28
C PRO A 4 -8.08 -2.85 -5.29
N LEU A 5 -7.19 -1.88 -5.54
CA LEU A 5 -6.02 -1.65 -4.70
C LEU A 5 -6.40 -1.48 -3.22
N PHE A 6 -7.51 -0.77 -2.97
CA PHE A 6 -8.15 -0.67 -1.67
C PHE A 6 -9.36 -1.60 -1.65
N HIS A 7 -9.32 -2.65 -0.83
CA HIS A 7 -10.53 -3.41 -0.48
C HIS A 7 -11.53 -2.50 0.24
N ASP A 8 -12.82 -2.85 0.23
CA ASP A 8 -13.90 -2.02 0.80
C ASP A 8 -13.62 -1.51 2.23
N ALA A 9 -12.99 -2.35 3.06
CA ALA A 9 -12.62 -2.02 4.43
C ALA A 9 -11.22 -1.38 4.60
N ALA A 10 -10.40 -1.30 3.55
CA ALA A 10 -9.04 -0.78 3.62
C ALA A 10 -9.00 0.76 3.57
N THR A 11 -8.24 1.39 4.46
CA THR A 11 -8.03 2.85 4.46
C THR A 11 -6.64 3.28 4.06
N HIS A 12 -5.65 2.41 4.18
CA HIS A 12 -4.30 2.72 3.76
C HIS A 12 -3.60 1.46 3.24
N LEU A 13 -2.56 1.69 2.46
CA LEU A 13 -1.69 0.68 1.89
C LEU A 13 -0.31 0.88 2.46
N GLU A 14 0.27 -0.18 3.00
CA GLU A 14 1.69 -0.23 3.27
C GLU A 14 2.41 -0.89 2.10
N ILE A 15 3.45 -0.23 1.62
CA ILE A 15 4.24 -0.63 0.47
C ILE A 15 5.68 -0.76 0.94
N THR A 16 6.17 -1.98 1.08
CA THR A 16 7.52 -2.27 1.55
C THR A 16 8.38 -2.74 0.39
N CYS A 17 9.47 -2.03 0.12
CA CYS A 17 10.44 -2.45 -0.89
C CYS A 17 11.17 -3.73 -0.42
N SER A 18 11.14 -4.78 -1.23
CA SER A 18 11.84 -6.03 -0.92
C SER A 18 13.37 -5.92 -0.94
N SER A 19 13.93 -4.90 -1.60
CA SER A 19 15.39 -4.72 -1.70
C SER A 19 15.93 -3.88 -0.54
N CYS A 20 15.50 -2.62 -0.42
CA CYS A 20 16.04 -1.70 0.58
C CYS A 20 15.22 -1.65 1.90
N ARG A 21 14.17 -2.48 2.01
CA ARG A 21 13.23 -2.51 3.15
C ARG A 21 12.56 -1.17 3.46
N HIS A 22 12.55 -0.25 2.49
CA HIS A 22 11.89 1.03 2.64
C HIS A 22 10.37 0.85 2.58
N THR A 23 9.66 1.30 3.60
CA THR A 23 8.20 1.23 3.68
C THR A 23 7.59 2.61 3.46
N VAL A 24 6.55 2.66 2.63
CA VAL A 24 5.75 3.85 2.35
C VAL A 24 4.29 3.52 2.66
N THR A 25 3.60 4.44 3.31
CA THR A 25 2.17 4.30 3.62
C THR A 25 1.38 5.26 2.76
N ILE A 26 0.42 4.75 1.98
CA ILE A 26 -0.49 5.55 1.15
C ILE A 26 -1.88 5.45 1.74
N TRP A 27 -2.40 6.58 2.22
CA TRP A 27 -3.77 6.67 2.72
C TRP A 27 -4.73 6.86 1.56
N ARG A 28 -5.86 6.15 1.58
CA ARG A 28 -6.93 6.27 0.56
C ARG A 28 -7.42 7.70 0.39
N LYS A 29 -7.48 8.47 1.48
CA LYS A 29 -7.90 9.88 1.48
C LYS A 29 -6.89 10.80 0.77
N ASP A 30 -5.62 10.43 0.77
CA ASP A 30 -4.50 11.15 0.15
C ASP A 30 -4.11 10.55 -1.20
N ALA A 31 -4.72 9.40 -1.56
CA ALA A 31 -4.47 8.71 -2.81
C ALA A 31 -5.23 9.39 -3.94
N ASP A 32 -4.53 9.58 -5.06
CA ASP A 32 -5.14 10.13 -6.27
C ASP A 32 -6.30 9.23 -6.74
N ALA A 33 -7.35 9.83 -7.31
CA ALA A 33 -8.52 9.08 -7.79
C ALA A 33 -8.13 7.98 -8.79
N GLN A 34 -7.09 8.21 -9.59
CA GLN A 34 -6.57 7.20 -10.51
C GLN A 34 -5.93 6.01 -9.76
N LEU A 35 -5.31 6.27 -8.62
CA LEU A 35 -4.62 5.30 -7.77
C LEU A 35 -5.62 4.36 -7.06
N VAL A 36 -6.77 4.91 -6.67
CA VAL A 36 -7.88 4.16 -6.06
C VAL A 36 -8.56 3.22 -7.08
N LEU A 37 -8.57 3.58 -8.36
CA LEU A 37 -9.15 2.78 -9.44
C LEU A 37 -8.21 1.68 -9.97
N LEU A 38 -6.92 1.73 -9.63
CA LEU A 38 -5.99 0.68 -10.02
C LEU A 38 -6.33 -0.63 -9.30
N SER A 39 -6.14 -1.75 -9.99
CA SER A 39 -6.09 -3.04 -9.34
C SER A 39 -4.74 -3.22 -8.64
N ARG A 40 -4.70 -4.05 -7.60
CA ARG A 40 -3.44 -4.39 -6.92
C ARG A 40 -2.33 -4.82 -7.89
N HIS A 41 -2.68 -5.67 -8.86
CA HIS A 41 -1.74 -6.19 -9.87
C HIS A 41 -1.20 -5.10 -10.82
N GLU A 42 -2.01 -4.10 -11.15
CA GLU A 42 -1.59 -2.95 -11.95
C GLU A 42 -0.66 -2.05 -11.14
N PHE A 43 -1.02 -1.81 -9.88
CA PHE A 43 -0.21 -1.02 -8.98
C PHE A 43 1.17 -1.66 -8.74
N GLU A 44 1.22 -2.95 -8.41
CA GLU A 44 2.47 -3.71 -8.21
C GLU A 44 3.40 -3.69 -9.44
N ARG A 45 2.84 -3.57 -10.66
CA ARG A 45 3.62 -3.43 -11.91
C ARG A 45 4.16 -2.02 -12.15
N ARG A 46 3.43 -1.00 -11.71
CA ARG A 46 3.79 0.42 -11.90
C ARG A 46 4.65 0.98 -10.78
N VAL A 47 4.48 0.45 -9.57
CA VAL A 47 5.15 0.97 -8.38
C VAL A 47 6.63 0.61 -8.40
N VAL A 48 7.45 1.62 -8.16
CA VAL A 48 8.90 1.53 -8.11
C VAL A 48 9.35 2.15 -6.79
N CYS A 49 10.29 1.52 -6.10
CA CYS A 49 10.83 2.11 -4.89
C CYS A 49 11.56 3.41 -5.22
N SER A 50 11.10 4.53 -4.68
CA SER A 50 11.72 5.85 -4.87
C SER A 50 13.16 5.93 -4.35
N ARG A 51 13.56 5.01 -3.46
CA ARG A 51 14.91 4.99 -2.86
C ARG A 51 15.95 4.21 -3.66
N CYS A 52 15.54 3.11 -4.29
CA CYS A 52 16.48 2.17 -4.93
C CYS A 52 16.10 1.75 -6.35
N GLY A 53 14.98 2.24 -6.89
CA GLY A 53 14.53 1.91 -8.24
C GLY A 53 14.02 0.47 -8.42
N THR A 54 13.96 -0.34 -7.35
CA THR A 54 13.50 -1.73 -7.45
C THR A 54 11.99 -1.81 -7.69
N LYS A 55 11.60 -2.64 -8.66
CA LYS A 55 10.21 -3.00 -8.97
C LYS A 55 9.76 -4.17 -8.07
N ARG A 56 8.45 -4.32 -7.84
CA ARG A 56 7.84 -5.31 -6.90
C ARG A 56 8.10 -5.04 -5.40
N PRO A 57 7.61 -3.93 -4.84
CA PRO A 57 7.41 -3.85 -3.41
C PRO A 57 6.25 -4.77 -2.98
N TRP A 58 6.32 -5.24 -1.74
CA TRP A 58 5.21 -5.89 -1.05
C TRP A 58 4.13 -4.87 -0.73
N VAL A 59 2.90 -5.11 -1.17
CA VAL A 59 1.75 -4.24 -0.92
C VAL A 59 0.80 -4.94 0.05
N LYS A 60 0.46 -4.26 1.14
CA LYS A 60 -0.48 -4.72 2.15
C LYS A 60 -1.58 -3.68 2.34
N ALA A 61 -2.80 -4.05 1.97
CA ALA A 61 -3.98 -3.24 2.27
C ALA A 61 -4.38 -3.46 3.72
N LEU A 62 -4.49 -2.37 4.47
CA LEU A 62 -4.84 -2.40 5.88
C LEU A 62 -6.15 -1.64 6.12
N PRO A 63 -7.02 -2.17 7.00
CA PRO A 63 -8.18 -1.42 7.48
C PRO A 63 -7.73 -0.17 8.24
N PRO A 64 -8.63 0.81 8.47
CA PRO A 64 -8.34 1.85 9.44
C PRO A 64 -7.95 1.15 10.71
N GLU A 65 -6.76 1.47 11.24
CA GLU A 65 -6.41 1.05 12.57
C GLU A 65 -7.58 1.40 13.48
N ARG A 66 -8.34 0.39 13.92
CA ARG A 66 -8.77 0.43 15.31
C ARG A 66 -7.45 0.45 16.05
N ARG A 67 -7.00 1.61 16.53
CA ARG A 67 -5.87 1.76 17.46
C ARG A 67 -5.90 0.56 18.40
N GLY A 68 -5.12 -0.47 18.10
CA GLY A 68 -4.83 -1.53 19.05
C GLY A 68 -3.80 -0.89 19.95
N PRO A 69 -4.06 -0.72 21.26
CA PRO A 69 -3.09 -0.08 22.13
C PRO A 69 -1.76 -0.81 21.99
N ASN A 70 -0.71 -0.01 21.79
CA ASN A 70 0.70 -0.39 21.85
C ASN A 70 0.92 -1.70 22.63
N ARG A 71 1.28 -2.79 21.94
CA ARG A 71 2.06 -3.86 22.55
C ARG A 71 3.52 -3.45 22.55
N PHE A 72 3.86 -2.54 23.46
CA PHE A 72 5.22 -2.31 23.93
C PHE A 72 5.21 -2.52 25.45
N GLY A 73 6.06 -3.43 25.92
CA GLY A 73 6.41 -3.59 27.34
C GLY A 73 5.73 -4.75 28.02
#